data_AF-A0A9P3IC36-F1
#
_entry.id   AF-A0A9P3IC36-F1
#
_cell.length_a   1.000
_cell.length_b   1.000
_cell.length_c   1.000
_cell.angle_alpha   90.00
_cell.angle_beta   90.00
_cell.angle_gamma   90.00
#
_symmetry.space_group_name_H-M   'P 1'
#
loop_
_entity.id
_entity.type
_entity.pdbx_description
1 polymer ?
#
loop_
_entity_poly.entity_id
_entity_poly.type
_entity_poly.pdbx_seq_one_letter_code
_entity_poly.pdbx_strand_id
1 'polypeptide(L)'
;LVIPPLPSHSSSSLWRRRPPSRCTRRGRAPPLPGLTASVIRDASSREFYLEGGAMVLADGGVVCIDEFDKMRPEDRVAIHEAMEQQTISIAKAGITTVLNSRTSVLAAANPPSGRYDDLKTAQENIDLQSTILSRFDLIFVVKDTRDFNRDLQIARHVVNVHARADAVVARGDEGMGDGPAGAGGVGHTGKDGEQENWLKRYIEFARSRCSPRLSESAATLLQNSYVQIRQNMRRRARRRGRRQRCQSRCASWRPS
;
A
#
# COMPACT_ATOMS: atom_id res chain seq x y z
N LEU A 1 2.53 -10.27 -8.60
CA LEU A 1 1.50 -9.41 -9.21
C LEU A 1 2.23 -8.56 -10.24
N VAL A 2 2.24 -9.00 -11.50
CA VAL A 2 2.99 -8.31 -12.57
C VAL A 2 2.12 -7.16 -13.04
N ILE A 3 2.53 -5.93 -12.72
CA ILE A 3 1.94 -4.72 -13.29
C ILE A 3 2.69 -4.49 -14.61
N PRO A 4 2.04 -4.56 -15.78
CA PRO A 4 2.70 -4.27 -17.04
C PRO A 4 3.11 -2.79 -17.09
N PRO A 5 4.19 -2.43 -17.81
CA PRO A 5 4.59 -1.04 -17.98
C PRO A 5 3.54 -0.31 -18.85
N LEU A 6 2.95 0.76 -18.31
CA LEU A 6 2.01 1.61 -19.04
C LEU A 6 2.77 2.47 -20.09
N PRO A 7 2.22 2.64 -21.30
CA PRO A 7 2.74 3.56 -22.31
C PRO A 7 2.50 5.02 -21.90
N SER A 8 3.39 5.89 -22.38
CA SER A 8 3.71 7.21 -21.84
C SER A 8 2.75 8.36 -22.19
N HIS A 9 1.49 8.11 -22.55
CA HIS A 9 0.58 9.21 -22.94
C HIS A 9 -0.84 9.05 -22.37
N SER A 10 -1.32 10.12 -21.74
CA SER A 10 -2.65 10.33 -21.14
C SER A 10 -2.83 9.86 -19.68
N SER A 11 -2.41 10.71 -18.74
CA SER A 11 -2.40 10.45 -17.28
C SER A 11 -3.71 10.74 -16.52
N SER A 12 -4.84 10.94 -17.17
CA SER A 12 -6.06 11.44 -16.50
C SER A 12 -7.20 10.42 -16.36
N SER A 13 -7.25 9.33 -17.13
CA SER A 13 -8.44 8.46 -17.17
C SER A 13 -8.39 7.20 -16.29
N LEU A 14 -7.23 6.81 -15.73
CA LEU A 14 -7.10 5.56 -14.97
C LEU A 14 -7.45 5.66 -13.48
N TRP A 15 -7.76 6.86 -12.97
CA TRP A 15 -8.00 7.11 -11.54
C TRP A 15 -9.41 6.70 -11.04
N ARG A 16 -10.33 6.34 -11.94
CA ARG A 16 -11.78 6.33 -11.65
C ARG A 16 -12.38 4.99 -11.18
N ARG A 17 -11.60 3.90 -11.03
CA ARG A 17 -12.17 2.55 -10.78
C ARG A 17 -12.19 2.06 -9.33
N ARG A 18 -11.83 2.86 -8.32
CA ARG A 18 -11.69 2.40 -6.93
C ARG A 18 -12.29 3.40 -5.93
N PRO A 19 -12.66 2.97 -4.70
CA PRO A 19 -13.52 3.73 -3.78
C PRO A 19 -13.11 5.21 -3.64
N PRO A 20 -14.05 6.10 -3.28
CA PRO A 20 -13.96 7.55 -3.49
C PRO A 20 -12.73 8.25 -2.88
N SER A 21 -11.94 7.57 -2.04
CA SER A 21 -10.77 8.11 -1.33
C SER A 21 -9.51 7.24 -1.48
N ARG A 22 -9.29 6.62 -2.65
CA ARG A 22 -8.08 5.81 -2.91
C ARG A 22 -7.11 6.51 -3.87
N CYS A 23 -6.06 7.11 -3.31
CA CYS A 23 -4.92 7.63 -4.08
C CYS A 23 -3.82 6.56 -4.18
N THR A 24 -3.32 6.29 -5.39
CA THR A 24 -2.19 5.39 -5.61
C THR A 24 -1.00 6.21 -6.11
N ARG A 25 0.13 6.18 -5.40
CA ARG A 25 1.37 6.86 -5.79
C ARG A 25 2.50 5.85 -5.92
N ARG A 26 3.35 6.07 -6.91
CA ARG A 26 4.59 5.33 -7.11
C ARG A 26 5.76 6.08 -6.46
N GLY A 27 6.62 5.37 -5.73
CA GLY A 27 7.74 5.93 -4.97
C GLY A 27 8.79 6.66 -5.83
N ARG A 28 8.91 6.32 -7.12
CA ARG A 28 9.81 6.98 -8.08
C ARG A 28 9.22 8.22 -8.77
N ALA A 29 8.02 8.68 -8.40
CA ALA A 29 7.44 9.89 -8.97
C ALA A 29 8.36 11.13 -8.74
N PRO A 30 8.36 12.12 -9.65
CA PRO A 30 9.15 13.34 -9.48
C PRO A 30 8.84 14.05 -8.15
N PRO A 31 9.82 14.81 -7.60
CA PRO A 31 9.71 15.49 -6.30
C PRO A 31 8.73 16.64 -6.42
N LEU A 32 7.45 16.36 -6.23
CA LEU A 32 6.43 17.38 -6.39
C LEU A 32 5.27 17.12 -5.40
N PRO A 33 4.56 18.20 -5.05
CA PRO A 33 3.59 18.38 -3.95
C PRO A 33 2.34 17.48 -4.00
N GLY A 34 2.41 16.32 -4.63
CA GLY A 34 1.31 15.39 -4.71
C GLY A 34 1.17 14.45 -3.51
N LEU A 35 2.04 14.52 -2.49
CA LEU A 35 1.91 13.67 -1.29
C LEU A 35 1.41 14.50 -0.11
N THR A 36 2.15 15.56 0.21
CA THR A 36 1.81 16.68 1.11
C THR A 36 1.25 17.85 0.33
N ALA A 37 1.06 19.05 0.89
CA ALA A 37 0.54 20.18 0.10
C ALA A 37 1.62 20.99 -0.65
N SER A 38 1.26 21.58 -1.78
CA SER A 38 2.01 22.64 -2.46
C SER A 38 1.53 24.01 -2.05
N VAL A 39 2.42 25.00 -2.16
CA VAL A 39 1.99 26.39 -2.31
C VAL A 39 2.14 26.77 -3.78
N ILE A 40 1.05 27.20 -4.40
CA ILE A 40 1.02 27.73 -5.76
C ILE A 40 0.79 29.22 -5.68
N ARG A 41 1.58 29.99 -6.41
CA ARG A 41 1.36 31.42 -6.58
C ARG A 41 0.53 31.65 -7.83
N ASP A 42 -0.60 32.34 -7.69
CA ASP A 42 -1.35 32.75 -8.88
C ASP A 42 -0.63 33.89 -9.61
N ALA A 43 -0.56 33.78 -10.93
CA ALA A 43 0.10 34.76 -11.79
C ALA A 43 -0.71 36.06 -11.89
N SER A 44 -2.04 35.98 -11.72
CA SER A 44 -2.94 37.13 -11.86
C SER A 44 -3.14 37.90 -10.56
N SER A 45 -3.45 37.23 -9.45
CA SER A 45 -3.68 37.88 -8.15
C SER A 45 -2.41 38.10 -7.32
N ARG A 46 -1.28 37.47 -7.69
CA ARG A 46 -0.03 37.37 -6.90
C ARG A 46 -0.22 36.76 -5.50
N GLU A 47 -1.40 36.24 -5.19
CA GLU A 47 -1.68 35.55 -3.93
C GLU A 47 -1.13 34.12 -3.95
N PHE A 48 -0.83 33.61 -2.76
CA PHE A 48 -0.38 32.24 -2.56
C PHE A 48 -1.56 31.38 -2.11
N TYR A 49 -1.89 30.33 -2.87
CA TYR A 49 -2.89 29.34 -2.51
C TYR A 49 -2.21 28.02 -2.15
N LEU A 50 -2.83 27.29 -1.23
CA LEU A 50 -2.35 25.99 -0.77
C LEU A 50 -3.13 24.88 -1.47
N GLU A 51 -2.44 24.01 -2.21
CA GLU A 51 -3.05 22.83 -2.84
C GLU A 51 -2.68 21.58 -2.04
N GLY A 52 -3.67 20.91 -1.44
CA GLY A 52 -3.48 19.69 -0.67
C GLY A 52 -3.00 18.51 -1.53
N GLY A 53 -2.00 17.75 -1.05
CA GLY A 53 -1.56 16.53 -1.72
C GLY A 53 -2.43 15.33 -1.46
N ALA A 54 -2.02 14.18 -2.01
CA ALA A 54 -2.78 12.93 -1.95
C ALA A 54 -3.16 12.49 -0.53
N MET A 55 -2.34 12.76 0.48
CA MET A 55 -2.67 12.40 1.87
C MET A 55 -3.75 13.30 2.47
N VAL A 56 -3.77 14.58 2.09
CA VAL A 56 -4.80 15.53 2.55
C VAL A 56 -6.11 15.26 1.82
N LEU A 57 -6.05 15.01 0.50
CA LEU A 57 -7.21 14.70 -0.32
C LEU A 57 -7.87 13.37 0.07
N ALA A 58 -7.10 12.43 0.62
CA ALA A 58 -7.59 11.12 1.03
C ALA A 58 -7.98 11.05 2.52
N ASP A 59 -8.23 12.17 3.23
CA ASP A 59 -8.65 12.16 4.64
C ASP A 59 -9.85 11.21 4.87
N GLY A 60 -9.75 10.33 5.86
CA GLY A 60 -10.72 9.25 6.12
C GLY A 60 -10.65 8.07 5.15
N GLY A 61 -9.71 8.07 4.20
CA GLY A 61 -9.53 7.08 3.14
C GLY A 61 -8.31 6.18 3.31
N VAL A 62 -7.83 5.67 2.17
CA VAL A 62 -6.65 4.80 2.10
C VAL A 62 -5.70 5.32 1.02
N VAL A 63 -4.46 5.58 1.41
CA VAL A 63 -3.38 5.95 0.49
C VAL A 63 -2.53 4.72 0.20
N CYS A 64 -2.37 4.38 -1.08
CA CYS A 64 -1.53 3.30 -1.53
C CYS A 64 -0.19 3.85 -2.06
N ILE A 65 0.92 3.41 -1.48
CA ILE A 65 2.28 3.80 -1.87
C ILE A 65 3.01 2.56 -2.35
N ASP A 66 3.42 2.58 -3.62
CA ASP A 66 4.27 1.55 -4.21
C ASP A 66 5.74 2.00 -4.17
N GLU A 67 6.68 1.05 -4.18
CA GLU A 67 8.12 1.30 -4.08
C GLU A 67 8.47 2.24 -2.89
N PHE A 68 7.90 1.97 -1.71
CA PHE A 68 8.07 2.77 -0.51
C PHE A 68 9.55 2.90 -0.08
N ASP A 69 10.37 1.88 -0.39
CA ASP A 69 11.83 1.89 -0.20
C ASP A 69 12.53 2.99 -1.02
N LYS A 70 12.02 3.31 -2.22
CA LYS A 70 12.62 4.27 -3.15
C LYS A 70 12.15 5.71 -2.97
N MET A 71 11.41 6.00 -1.91
CA MET A 71 10.94 7.35 -1.63
C MET A 71 12.09 8.28 -1.21
N ARG A 72 11.96 9.53 -1.63
CA ARG A 72 12.86 10.63 -1.27
C ARG A 72 12.80 10.90 0.25
N PRO A 73 13.89 11.39 0.86
CA PRO A 73 13.93 11.68 2.30
C PRO A 73 12.93 12.75 2.73
N GLU A 74 12.65 13.76 1.89
CA GLU A 74 11.65 14.80 2.13
C GLU A 74 10.22 14.24 2.27
N ASP A 75 9.80 13.38 1.34
CA ASP A 75 8.50 12.68 1.37
C ASP A 75 8.43 11.73 2.58
N ARG A 76 9.57 11.13 2.95
CA ARG A 76 9.66 10.22 4.11
C ARG A 76 9.38 10.96 5.42
N VAL A 77 9.94 12.15 5.62
CA VAL A 77 9.69 12.98 6.82
C VAL A 77 8.21 13.35 6.93
N ALA A 78 7.59 13.72 5.81
CA ALA A 78 6.17 14.03 5.82
C ALA A 78 5.27 12.84 6.16
N ILE A 79 5.58 11.64 5.64
CA ILE A 79 4.84 10.41 5.99
C ILE A 79 5.05 10.08 7.47
N HIS A 80 6.25 10.31 8.01
CA HIS A 80 6.50 10.12 9.44
C HIS A 80 5.61 11.00 10.31
N GLU A 81 5.48 12.28 9.96
CA GLU A 81 4.60 13.21 10.65
C GLU A 81 3.13 12.78 10.50
N ALA A 82 2.70 12.51 9.27
CA ALA A 82 1.31 12.15 8.98
C ALA A 82 0.90 10.81 9.62
N MET A 83 1.78 9.80 9.69
CA MET A 83 1.46 8.53 10.35
C MET A 83 1.47 8.64 11.88
N GLU A 84 2.24 9.57 12.45
CA GLU A 84 2.32 9.78 13.91
C GLU A 84 1.18 10.65 14.42
N GLN A 85 1.03 11.84 13.83
CA GLN A 85 0.12 12.88 14.31
C GLN A 85 -1.20 12.91 13.55
N GLN A 86 -1.30 12.21 12.42
CA GLN A 86 -2.44 12.27 11.50
C GLN A 86 -2.70 13.68 10.94
N THR A 87 -1.69 14.54 10.97
CA THR A 87 -1.69 15.91 10.49
C THR A 87 -0.43 16.19 9.68
N ILE A 88 -0.50 17.16 8.78
CA ILE A 88 0.63 17.66 7.98
C ILE A 88 0.73 19.15 8.22
N SER A 89 1.80 19.58 8.88
CA SER A 89 2.13 20.98 9.07
C SER A 89 2.93 21.51 7.88
N ILE A 90 2.54 22.69 7.38
CA ILE A 90 3.18 23.31 6.23
C ILE A 90 3.47 24.76 6.58
N ALA A 91 4.76 25.09 6.53
CA ALA A 91 5.28 26.43 6.70
C ALA A 91 6.08 26.80 5.43
N LYS A 92 5.40 27.35 4.43
CA LYS A 92 6.02 27.78 3.15
C LYS A 92 5.40 29.10 2.67
N ALA A 93 6.23 29.96 2.09
CA ALA A 93 5.81 31.24 1.49
C ALA A 93 4.96 32.14 2.42
N GLY A 94 5.27 32.15 3.73
CA GLY A 94 4.54 32.96 4.72
C GLY A 94 3.20 32.37 5.19
N ILE A 95 2.80 31.20 4.66
CA ILE A 95 1.61 30.47 5.09
C ILE A 95 2.04 29.37 6.06
N THR A 96 1.59 29.46 7.31
CA THR A 96 1.73 28.42 8.33
C THR A 96 0.36 27.81 8.62
N THR A 97 0.11 26.64 8.07
CA THR A 97 -1.18 25.94 8.23
C THR A 97 -0.97 24.47 8.55
N VAL A 98 -1.88 23.90 9.31
CA VAL A 98 -1.91 22.47 9.63
C VAL A 98 -3.11 21.86 8.92
N LEU A 99 -2.87 20.84 8.11
CA LEU A 99 -3.89 20.10 7.38
C LEU A 99 -4.09 18.73 8.03
N ASN A 100 -5.35 18.29 8.10
CA ASN A 100 -5.67 16.98 8.64
C ASN A 100 -5.43 15.89 7.57
N SER A 101 -4.92 14.73 7.98
CA SER A 101 -4.54 13.64 7.08
C SER A 101 -4.77 12.27 7.71
N ARG A 102 -5.97 12.04 8.26
CA ARG A 102 -6.36 10.77 8.91
C ARG A 102 -6.58 9.70 7.84
N THR A 103 -5.47 9.21 7.30
CA THR A 103 -5.46 8.25 6.19
C THR A 103 -4.82 6.96 6.63
N SER A 104 -5.36 5.83 6.17
CA SER A 104 -4.68 4.54 6.31
C SER A 104 -3.67 4.37 5.19
N VAL A 105 -2.42 4.05 5.53
CA VAL A 105 -1.35 3.87 4.54
C VAL A 105 -1.19 2.38 4.21
N LEU A 106 -1.30 2.04 2.94
CA LEU A 106 -0.92 0.75 2.39
C LEU A 106 0.38 0.93 1.60
N ALA A 107 1.47 0.37 2.10
CA ALA A 107 2.78 0.46 1.47
C ALA A 107 3.22 -0.89 0.89
N ALA A 108 3.78 -0.86 -0.32
CA ALA A 108 4.55 -1.95 -0.89
C ALA A 108 6.03 -1.51 -0.96
N ALA A 109 6.92 -2.37 -0.49
CA ALA A 109 8.36 -2.12 -0.49
C ALA A 109 9.08 -3.36 -1.02
N ASN A 110 10.19 -3.13 -1.72
CA ASN A 110 11.05 -4.20 -2.20
C ASN A 110 12.29 -4.34 -1.30
N PRO A 111 12.83 -5.57 -1.13
CA PRO A 111 14.11 -5.74 -0.49
C PRO A 111 15.23 -5.12 -1.35
N PRO A 112 16.32 -4.61 -0.75
CA PRO A 112 17.37 -3.88 -1.47
C PRO A 112 18.08 -4.75 -2.54
N SER A 113 18.18 -6.06 -2.31
CA SER A 113 18.72 -7.04 -3.26
C SER A 113 17.69 -7.58 -4.26
N GLY A 114 16.46 -7.08 -4.27
CA GLY A 114 15.36 -7.57 -5.11
C GLY A 114 14.81 -8.96 -4.73
N ARG A 115 15.51 -9.70 -3.86
CA ARG A 115 15.06 -10.96 -3.27
C ARG A 115 15.22 -10.92 -1.75
N TYR A 116 14.26 -11.54 -1.07
CA TYR A 116 14.27 -11.70 0.38
C TYR A 116 15.29 -12.78 0.77
N ASP A 117 16.23 -12.45 1.65
CA ASP A 117 17.24 -13.39 2.16
C ASP A 117 16.82 -13.94 3.52
N ASP A 118 16.62 -15.26 3.61
CA ASP A 118 16.21 -15.93 4.84
C ASP A 118 17.30 -15.99 5.92
N LEU A 119 18.56 -15.78 5.54
CA LEU A 119 19.69 -15.79 6.45
C LEU A 119 19.81 -14.47 7.22
N LYS A 120 19.36 -13.36 6.61
CA LYS A 120 19.37 -12.04 7.22
C LYS A 120 18.13 -11.80 8.09
N THR A 121 18.25 -10.88 9.04
CA THR A 121 17.09 -10.47 9.84
C THR A 121 16.06 -9.71 8.98
N ALA A 122 14.80 -9.70 9.40
CA ALA A 122 13.76 -8.97 8.66
C ALA A 122 14.05 -7.47 8.55
N GLN A 123 14.72 -6.90 9.56
CA GLN A 123 15.13 -5.50 9.58
C GLN A 123 16.28 -5.21 8.60
N GLU A 124 17.20 -6.15 8.40
CA GLU A 124 18.27 -6.01 7.39
C GLU A 124 17.78 -6.27 5.97
N ASN A 125 16.70 -7.04 5.81
CA ASN A 125 16.07 -7.31 4.52
C ASN A 125 15.19 -6.16 4.02
N ILE A 126 14.83 -5.22 4.90
CA ILE A 126 13.95 -4.10 4.59
C ILE A 126 14.75 -2.82 4.82
N ASP A 127 15.04 -2.05 3.77
CA ASP A 127 15.80 -0.79 3.84
C ASP A 127 14.92 0.37 4.37
N LEU A 128 14.27 0.16 5.53
CA LEU A 128 13.42 1.14 6.19
C LEU A 128 13.88 1.37 7.61
N GLN A 129 13.73 2.61 8.07
CA GLN A 129 14.04 2.96 9.45
C GLN A 129 13.10 2.22 10.42
N SER A 130 13.65 1.77 11.55
CA SER A 130 12.88 1.11 12.62
C SER A 130 11.72 1.96 13.15
N THR A 131 11.83 3.29 13.02
CA THR A 131 10.81 4.29 13.35
C THR A 131 9.59 4.24 12.44
N ILE A 132 9.73 3.83 11.17
CA ILE A 132 8.59 3.59 10.27
C ILE A 132 7.98 2.23 10.58
N LEU A 133 8.83 1.20 10.70
CA LEU A 133 8.39 -0.18 10.93
C LEU A 133 7.55 -0.31 12.21
N SER A 134 7.86 0.47 13.24
CA SER A 134 7.10 0.48 14.49
C SER A 134 5.72 1.14 14.37
N ARG A 135 5.48 1.94 13.33
CA ARG A 135 4.18 2.60 13.06
C ARG A 135 3.25 1.77 12.17
N PHE A 136 3.79 0.77 11.48
CA PHE A 136 2.96 -0.18 10.76
C PHE A 136 2.48 -1.27 11.70
N ASP A 137 1.16 -1.35 11.90
CA ASP A 137 0.55 -2.39 12.74
C ASP A 137 0.67 -3.79 12.12
N LEU A 138 0.60 -3.87 10.80
CA LEU A 138 0.60 -5.12 10.04
C LEU A 138 1.72 -5.11 8.99
N ILE A 139 2.59 -6.11 9.05
CA ILE A 139 3.69 -6.30 8.11
C ILE A 139 3.55 -7.68 7.48
N PHE A 140 3.33 -7.72 6.17
CA PHE A 140 3.24 -8.95 5.40
C PHE A 140 4.51 -9.15 4.59
N VAL A 141 5.25 -10.23 4.88
CA VAL A 141 6.40 -10.64 4.07
C VAL A 141 5.92 -11.68 3.07
N VAL A 142 5.84 -11.27 1.79
CA VAL A 142 5.52 -12.17 0.69
C VAL A 142 6.82 -12.74 0.14
N LYS A 143 7.02 -14.05 0.32
CA LYS A 143 8.18 -14.77 -0.21
C LYS A 143 7.79 -15.56 -1.44
N ASP A 144 8.61 -15.46 -2.47
CA ASP A 144 8.47 -16.24 -3.69
C ASP A 144 9.34 -17.50 -3.59
N THR A 145 8.73 -18.62 -3.20
CA THR A 145 9.38 -19.93 -3.15
C THR A 145 9.08 -20.69 -4.43
N ARG A 146 10.13 -21.12 -5.14
CA ARG A 146 10.00 -21.90 -6.38
C ARG A 146 9.49 -23.30 -6.08
N ASP A 147 8.25 -23.58 -6.46
CA ASP A 147 7.63 -24.90 -6.36
C ASP A 147 6.90 -25.19 -7.67
N PHE A 148 7.34 -26.24 -8.37
CA PHE A 148 6.81 -26.61 -9.68
C PHE A 148 5.28 -26.77 -9.68
N ASN A 149 4.71 -27.40 -8.65
CA ASN A 149 3.27 -27.64 -8.61
C ASN A 149 2.48 -26.34 -8.44
N ARG A 150 2.98 -25.45 -7.58
CA ARG A 150 2.36 -24.13 -7.35
C ARG A 150 2.51 -23.23 -8.56
N ASP A 151 3.68 -23.21 -9.17
CA ASP A 151 3.97 -22.42 -10.36
C ASP A 151 3.10 -22.87 -11.55
N LEU A 152 2.88 -24.19 -11.71
CA LEU A 152 1.98 -24.73 -12.72
C LEU A 152 0.52 -24.31 -12.50
N GLN A 153 0.04 -24.32 -11.26
CA GLN A 153 -1.31 -23.85 -10.93
C GLN A 153 -1.47 -22.35 -11.23
N ILE A 154 -0.49 -21.53 -10.86
CA ILE A 154 -0.49 -20.10 -11.16
C ILE A 154 -0.46 -19.86 -12.66
N ALA A 155 0.42 -20.54 -13.40
CA ALA A 155 0.52 -20.41 -14.84
C ALA A 155 -0.79 -20.78 -15.55
N ARG A 156 -1.42 -21.90 -15.18
CA ARG A 156 -2.75 -22.30 -15.71
C ARG A 156 -3.80 -21.24 -15.45
N HIS A 157 -3.83 -20.67 -14.24
CA HIS A 157 -4.76 -19.61 -13.90
C HIS A 157 -4.53 -18.34 -14.72
N VAL A 158 -3.26 -17.91 -14.85
CA VAL A 158 -2.88 -16.73 -15.63
C VAL A 158 -3.28 -16.89 -17.09
N VAL A 159 -2.98 -18.04 -17.71
CA VAL A 159 -3.37 -18.31 -19.10
C VAL A 159 -4.89 -18.27 -19.28
N ASN A 160 -5.65 -18.88 -18.37
CA ASN A 160 -7.11 -18.87 -18.45
C ASN A 160 -7.70 -17.46 -18.31
N VAL A 161 -7.13 -16.60 -17.46
CA VAL A 161 -7.55 -15.20 -17.34
C VAL A 161 -7.27 -14.41 -18.63
N HIS A 162 -6.09 -14.59 -19.24
CA HIS A 162 -5.74 -13.88 -20.48
C HIS A 162 -6.56 -14.37 -21.67
N ALA A 163 -6.75 -15.69 -21.82
CA ALA A 163 -7.60 -16.26 -22.86
C ALA A 163 -9.06 -15.76 -22.78
N ARG A 164 -9.57 -15.56 -21.57
CA ARG A 164 -10.90 -14.96 -21.35
C ARG A 164 -10.94 -13.47 -21.63
N ALA A 165 -9.87 -12.74 -21.35
CA ALA A 165 -9.77 -11.32 -21.65
C ALA A 165 -9.75 -11.07 -23.17
N ASP A 166 -8.99 -11.86 -23.93
CA ASP A 166 -8.92 -11.74 -25.40
C ASP A 166 -10.24 -12.13 -26.08
N ALA A 167 -10.96 -13.12 -25.54
CA ALA A 167 -12.30 -13.49 -26.03
C ALA A 167 -13.35 -12.38 -25.85
N VAL A 168 -13.16 -11.45 -24.90
CA VAL A 168 -14.03 -10.27 -24.74
C VAL A 168 -13.67 -9.18 -25.76
N VAL A 169 -12.38 -9.04 -26.11
CA VAL A 169 -11.91 -8.07 -27.11
C VAL A 169 -12.31 -8.48 -28.53
N ALA A 170 -12.22 -9.77 -28.86
CA ALA A 170 -12.56 -10.29 -30.21
C ALA A 170 -14.06 -10.25 -30.57
N ARG A 171 -14.96 -10.05 -29.59
CA ARG A 171 -16.41 -9.92 -29.83
C ARG A 171 -16.89 -8.48 -29.96
N GLY A 172 -15.97 -7.50 -29.95
CA GLY A 172 -16.28 -6.07 -29.99
C GLY A 172 -16.17 -5.39 -31.36
N ASP A 173 -15.92 -6.13 -32.46
CA ASP A 173 -15.58 -5.54 -33.78
C ASP A 173 -16.61 -5.77 -34.90
N GLU A 174 -17.78 -6.37 -34.63
CA GLU A 174 -18.86 -6.45 -35.65
C GLU A 174 -20.12 -5.72 -35.18
N GLY A 175 -20.24 -4.43 -35.55
CA GLY A 175 -21.50 -3.69 -35.43
C GLY A 175 -21.37 -2.17 -35.38
N MET A 176 -21.01 -1.53 -36.49
CA MET A 176 -21.23 -0.09 -36.72
C MET A 176 -22.74 0.15 -36.95
N GLY A 177 -23.40 0.88 -36.05
CA GLY A 177 -24.80 1.30 -36.19
C GLY A 177 -25.17 2.36 -35.15
N ASP A 178 -25.37 3.58 -35.62
CA ASP A 178 -25.66 4.79 -34.84
C ASP A 178 -26.91 4.69 -33.92
N GLY A 179 -26.77 5.06 -32.64
CA GLY A 179 -27.85 5.19 -31.65
C GLY A 179 -27.34 5.49 -30.23
N PRO A 180 -28.07 6.26 -29.39
CA PRO A 180 -27.45 7.26 -28.51
C PRO A 180 -26.88 6.73 -27.19
N ALA A 181 -25.75 7.33 -26.81
CA ALA A 181 -25.20 7.50 -25.46
C ALA A 181 -25.88 6.71 -24.32
N GLY A 182 -25.42 5.49 -24.08
CA GLY A 182 -25.84 4.67 -22.94
C GLY A 182 -24.77 3.65 -22.56
N ALA A 183 -24.11 3.91 -21.43
CA ALA A 183 -23.45 2.98 -20.51
C ALA A 183 -23.01 1.59 -21.05
N GLY A 184 -21.70 1.33 -21.10
CA GLY A 184 -21.18 0.02 -21.50
C GLY A 184 -19.78 -0.32 -20.99
N GLY A 185 -19.49 -0.04 -19.72
CA GLY A 185 -18.23 -0.44 -19.08
C GLY A 185 -18.23 -1.90 -18.64
N VAL A 186 -17.53 -2.77 -19.38
CA VAL A 186 -16.86 -4.02 -18.94
C VAL A 186 -17.70 -4.93 -18.02
N GLY A 187 -18.51 -5.81 -18.62
CA GLY A 187 -19.18 -6.90 -17.92
C GLY A 187 -18.27 -8.11 -17.72
N HIS A 188 -17.62 -8.21 -16.55
CA HIS A 188 -17.53 -9.50 -15.88
C HIS A 188 -18.96 -9.99 -15.64
N THR A 189 -19.18 -11.30 -15.77
CA THR A 189 -20.45 -12.00 -15.51
C THR A 189 -21.32 -11.28 -14.49
N GLY A 190 -22.55 -10.91 -14.87
CA GLY A 190 -23.43 -9.98 -14.13
C GLY A 190 -23.73 -10.31 -12.65
N LYS A 191 -23.24 -11.43 -12.11
CA LYS A 191 -23.28 -11.76 -10.68
C LYS A 191 -22.12 -11.17 -9.87
N ASP A 192 -20.95 -10.94 -10.47
CA ASP A 192 -19.76 -10.45 -9.75
C ASP A 192 -19.80 -8.93 -9.54
N GLY A 193 -20.35 -8.20 -10.52
CA GLY A 193 -20.53 -6.74 -10.41
C GLY A 193 -21.55 -6.34 -9.34
N GLU A 194 -22.61 -7.14 -9.15
CA GLU A 194 -23.60 -6.92 -8.09
C GLU A 194 -23.00 -7.17 -6.69
N GLN A 195 -22.24 -8.24 -6.53
CA GLN A 195 -21.54 -8.53 -5.27
C GLN A 195 -20.46 -7.49 -4.94
N GLU A 196 -19.70 -7.03 -5.94
CA GLU A 196 -18.69 -5.99 -5.75
C GLU A 196 -19.32 -4.66 -5.34
N ASN A 197 -20.45 -4.29 -5.95
CA ASN A 197 -21.18 -3.07 -5.60
C ASN A 197 -21.87 -3.17 -4.23
N TRP A 198 -22.41 -4.35 -3.88
CA TRP A 198 -22.95 -4.59 -2.55
C TRP A 198 -21.87 -4.47 -1.47
N LEU A 199 -20.70 -5.08 -1.67
CA LEU A 199 -19.62 -5.05 -0.69
C LEU A 199 -19.10 -3.63 -0.46
N LYS A 200 -18.97 -2.82 -1.52
CA LYS A 200 -18.62 -1.40 -1.40
C LYS A 200 -19.62 -0.64 -0.53
N ARG A 201 -20.92 -0.79 -0.80
CA ARG A 201 -21.99 -0.16 0.00
C ARG A 201 -22.01 -0.67 1.44
N TYR A 202 -21.73 -1.95 1.65
CA TYR A 202 -21.67 -2.56 2.97
C TYR A 202 -20.50 -2.00 3.79
N ILE A 203 -19.31 -1.85 3.20
CA ILE A 203 -18.15 -1.27 3.88
C ILE A 203 -18.43 0.20 4.26
N GLU A 204 -19.04 0.97 3.36
CA GLU A 204 -19.41 2.36 3.64
C GLU A 204 -20.46 2.46 4.76
N PHE A 205 -21.46 1.58 4.76
CA PHE A 205 -22.43 1.45 5.84
C PHE A 205 -21.76 1.11 7.18
N ALA A 206 -20.85 0.13 7.19
CA ALA A 206 -20.15 -0.27 8.40
C ALA A 206 -19.27 0.86 8.95
N ARG A 207 -18.57 1.61 8.10
CA ARG A 207 -17.71 2.72 8.53
C ARG A 207 -18.48 3.92 9.05
N SER A 208 -19.68 4.19 8.51
CA SER A 208 -20.50 5.34 8.91
C SER A 208 -21.39 5.07 10.13
N ARG A 209 -21.89 3.83 10.28
CA ARG A 209 -22.95 3.53 11.25
C ARG A 209 -22.52 2.59 12.38
N CYS A 210 -21.43 1.83 12.22
CA CYS A 210 -20.98 0.88 13.22
C CYS A 210 -19.74 1.43 13.95
N SER A 211 -19.89 1.67 15.26
CA SER A 211 -18.78 1.95 16.18
C SER A 211 -18.72 0.85 17.25
N PRO A 212 -18.09 -0.31 16.97
CA PRO A 212 -18.07 -1.42 17.91
C PRO A 212 -17.31 -1.03 19.18
N ARG A 213 -17.86 -1.38 20.36
CA ARG A 213 -17.21 -1.20 21.66
C ARG A 213 -16.63 -2.52 22.16
N LEU A 214 -15.46 -2.45 22.78
CA LEU A 214 -14.78 -3.62 23.31
C LEU A 214 -15.53 -4.16 24.55
N SER A 215 -15.86 -5.45 24.55
CA SER A 215 -16.41 -6.10 25.74
C SER A 215 -15.29 -6.44 26.73
N GLU A 216 -15.64 -6.51 28.01
CA GLU A 216 -14.68 -6.77 29.09
C GLU A 216 -13.99 -8.15 28.94
N SER A 217 -14.74 -9.17 28.50
CA SER A 217 -14.18 -10.48 28.19
C SER A 217 -13.15 -10.43 27.05
N ALA A 218 -13.42 -9.66 25.99
CA ALA A 218 -12.49 -9.47 24.89
C ALA A 218 -11.22 -8.71 25.31
N ALA A 219 -11.36 -7.72 26.19
CA ALA A 219 -10.23 -6.96 26.74
C ALA A 219 -9.26 -7.88 27.49
N THR A 220 -9.76 -8.75 28.36
CA THR A 220 -8.95 -9.72 29.10
C THR A 220 -8.23 -10.70 28.17
N LEU A 221 -8.91 -11.17 27.13
CA LEU A 221 -8.31 -12.07 26.12
C LEU A 221 -7.17 -11.38 25.36
N LEU A 222 -7.35 -10.11 24.97
CA LEU A 222 -6.32 -9.32 24.29
C LEU A 222 -5.09 -9.09 25.16
N GLN A 223 -5.27 -8.79 26.45
CA GLN A 223 -4.17 -8.61 27.40
C GLN A 223 -3.34 -9.90 27.53
N ASN A 224 -4.00 -11.04 27.74
CA ASN A 224 -3.34 -12.33 27.87
C ASN A 224 -2.58 -12.71 26.57
N SER A 225 -3.21 -12.51 25.42
CA SER A 225 -2.59 -12.75 24.11
C SER A 225 -1.36 -11.86 23.89
N TYR A 226 -1.44 -10.57 24.24
CA TYR A 226 -0.33 -9.64 24.10
C TYR A 226 0.89 -10.04 24.94
N VAL A 227 0.68 -10.44 26.20
CA VAL A 227 1.75 -10.92 27.08
C VAL A 227 2.38 -12.18 26.50
N GLN A 228 1.58 -13.13 26.01
CA GLN A 228 2.09 -14.35 25.37
C GLN A 228 2.93 -14.05 24.12
N ILE A 229 2.48 -13.13 23.26
CA ILE A 229 3.22 -12.70 22.07
C ILE A 229 4.58 -12.11 22.48
N ARG A 230 4.61 -11.22 23.48
CA ARG A 230 5.85 -10.60 23.98
C ARG A 230 6.81 -11.65 24.56
N GLN A 231 6.31 -12.61 25.33
CA GLN A 231 7.13 -13.72 25.86
C GLN A 231 7.72 -14.59 24.74
N ASN A 232 6.90 -14.93 23.74
CA ASN A 232 7.34 -15.71 22.58
C ASN A 232 8.41 -14.98 21.75
N MET A 233 8.26 -13.67 21.54
CA MET A 233 9.26 -12.84 20.86
C MET A 233 10.60 -12.85 21.63
N ARG A 234 10.58 -12.67 22.95
CA ARG A 234 11.79 -12.75 23.81
C ARG A 234 12.47 -14.13 23.72
N ARG A 235 11.68 -15.21 23.73
CA ARG A 235 12.20 -16.58 23.60
C ARG A 235 12.85 -16.82 22.22
N ARG A 236 12.21 -16.36 21.14
CA ARG A 236 12.75 -16.45 19.76
C ARG A 236 14.04 -15.65 19.61
N ALA A 237 14.10 -14.44 20.16
CA ALA A 237 15.31 -13.62 20.16
C ALA A 237 16.48 -14.31 20.90
N ARG A 238 16.24 -14.89 22.09
CA ARG A 238 17.24 -15.66 22.84
C ARG A 238 17.75 -16.88 22.06
N ARG A 239 16.85 -17.61 21.39
CA ARG A 239 17.22 -18.77 20.55
C ARG A 239 18.07 -18.37 19.34
N ARG A 240 17.72 -17.27 18.65
CA ARG A 240 18.51 -16.73 17.53
C ARG A 240 19.87 -16.23 17.98
N GLY A 241 19.95 -15.46 19.08
CA GLY A 241 21.21 -14.98 19.65
C GLY A 241 22.15 -16.10 20.13
N ARG A 242 21.61 -17.24 20.57
CA ARG A 242 22.39 -18.45 20.85
C ARG A 242 22.93 -19.10 19.57
N ARG A 243 22.10 -19.24 18.53
CA ARG A 243 22.54 -19.78 17.22
C ARG A 243 23.63 -18.93 16.57
N GLN A 244 23.51 -17.60 16.63
CA GLN A 244 24.50 -16.67 16.07
C GLN A 244 25.85 -16.76 16.82
N ARG A 245 25.81 -16.86 18.16
CA ARG A 245 27.02 -17.09 18.98
C ARG A 245 27.68 -18.45 18.74
N CYS A 246 26.90 -19.50 18.48
CA CYS A 246 27.45 -20.80 18.10
C CYS A 246 28.08 -20.74 16.71
N GLN A 247 27.46 -20.10 15.73
CA GLN A 247 28.01 -19.95 14.38
C GLN A 247 29.29 -19.10 14.36
N SER A 248 29.34 -18.00 15.10
CA SER A 248 30.55 -17.16 15.20
C SER A 248 31.70 -17.90 15.89
N ARG A 249 31.41 -18.72 16.91
CA ARG A 249 32.41 -19.59 17.55
C ARG A 249 32.86 -20.73 16.63
N CYS A 250 32.00 -21.32 15.81
CA CYS A 250 32.42 -22.32 14.83
C CYS A 250 33.25 -21.71 13.69
N ALA A 251 32.97 -20.47 13.28
CA ALA A 251 33.74 -19.77 12.26
C ALA A 251 35.16 -19.40 12.71
N SER A 252 35.36 -19.12 14.01
CA SER A 252 36.67 -18.82 14.58
C SER A 252 37.57 -20.06 14.82
N TRP A 253 37.07 -21.26 14.56
CA TRP A 253 37.78 -22.54 14.73
C TRP A 253 38.17 -23.20 13.38
N ARG A 254 38.05 -22.50 12.25
CA ARG A 254 38.60 -22.99 10.98
C ARG A 254 40.13 -22.81 11.00
N PRO A 255 40.95 -23.88 10.88
CA PRO A 255 42.39 -23.74 10.74
C PRO A 255 42.71 -23.15 9.37
N SER A 256 43.76 -22.32 9.31
CA SER A 256 44.38 -21.79 8.09
C SER A 256 44.99 -22.89 7.22
#